data_AF-A0A1Z9YHM8-F1
#
_entry.id   AF-A0A1Z9YHM8-F1
#
_cell.length_a   1.000
_cell.length_b   1.000
_cell.length_c   1.000
_cell.angle_alpha   90.00
_cell.angle_beta   90.00
_cell.angle_gamma   90.00
#
_symmetry.space_group_name_H-M   'P 1'
#
loop_
_entity.id
_entity.type
_entity.pdbx_description
1 polymer ?
#
loop_
_entity_poly.entity_id
_entity_poly.type
_entity_poly.pdbx_seq_one_letter_code
_entity_poly.pdbx_strand_id
1 'polypeptide(L)'
;MLEADLAKAEATEADSVEVSTLRLVMCAVHDRDADARAHDQCQGCDDSVIQDVLSLMVRQREESADRYENAGRIEMADREREEAEVIQRYLPKPLEGKELEAVIGGVIDDLEARSLKDLGRCMNELKARYPDCLDPREAGKKVKAALG
;
A
#
# COMPACT_ATOMS: atom_id res chain seq x y z
N MET A 1 1.42 -13.92 11.28
CA MET A 1 0.59 -12.87 11.91
C MET A 1 -0.82 -12.92 11.32
N LEU A 2 -0.97 -12.72 10.01
CA LEU A 2 -2.26 -12.82 9.29
C LEU A 2 -3.07 -14.09 9.58
N GLU A 3 -2.46 -15.28 9.52
CA GLU A 3 -3.18 -16.55 9.78
C GLU A 3 -3.72 -16.66 11.21
N ALA A 4 -2.95 -16.19 12.19
CA ALA A 4 -3.35 -16.22 13.60
C ALA A 4 -4.48 -15.22 13.87
N ASP A 5 -4.44 -14.07 13.23
CA ASP A 5 -5.49 -13.06 13.33
C ASP A 5 -6.77 -13.50 12.63
N LEU A 6 -6.68 -14.16 11.46
CA LEU A 6 -7.84 -14.77 10.81
C LEU A 6 -8.51 -15.80 11.72
N ALA A 7 -7.73 -16.73 12.29
CA ALA A 7 -8.28 -17.76 13.18
C ALA A 7 -8.98 -17.15 14.42
N LYS A 8 -8.43 -16.05 14.95
CA LYS A 8 -9.03 -15.32 16.07
C LYS A 8 -10.30 -14.57 15.67
N ALA A 9 -10.30 -13.92 14.51
CA ALA A 9 -11.46 -13.22 13.98
C ALA A 9 -12.61 -14.19 13.71
N GLU A 10 -12.32 -15.34 13.08
CA GLU A 10 -13.30 -16.41 12.82
C GLU A 10 -13.91 -16.99 14.10
N ALA A 11 -13.12 -17.12 15.17
CA ALA A 11 -13.61 -17.58 16.47
C ALA A 11 -14.50 -16.56 17.20
N THR A 12 -14.39 -15.27 16.83
CA THR A 12 -15.16 -14.19 17.43
C THR A 12 -16.46 -13.95 16.67
N GLU A 13 -16.35 -13.72 15.36
CA GLU A 13 -17.47 -13.47 14.45
C GLU A 13 -17.11 -13.93 13.04
N ALA A 14 -17.59 -15.11 12.65
CA ALA A 14 -17.22 -15.76 11.40
C ALA A 14 -17.72 -15.03 10.13
N ASP A 15 -18.78 -14.22 10.25
CA ASP A 15 -19.40 -13.48 9.14
C ASP A 15 -19.14 -11.97 9.23
N SER A 16 -17.93 -11.58 9.64
CA SER A 16 -17.49 -10.18 9.72
C SER A 16 -16.74 -9.72 8.47
N VAL A 17 -16.74 -8.40 8.22
CA VAL A 17 -15.93 -7.75 7.17
C VAL A 17 -14.45 -8.05 7.35
N GLU A 18 -13.98 -8.15 8.60
CA GLU A 18 -12.61 -8.51 8.94
C GLU A 18 -12.26 -9.92 8.44
N VAL A 19 -13.10 -10.92 8.70
CA VAL A 19 -12.87 -12.29 8.22
C VAL A 19 -12.90 -12.38 6.70
N SER A 20 -13.87 -11.75 6.03
CA SER A 20 -13.92 -11.79 4.56
C SER A 20 -12.70 -11.10 3.93
N THR A 21 -12.26 -9.99 4.50
CA THR A 21 -11.08 -9.25 4.03
C THR A 21 -9.80 -10.07 4.24
N LEU A 22 -9.61 -10.64 5.43
CA LEU A 22 -8.43 -11.47 5.75
C LEU A 22 -8.35 -12.73 4.87
N ARG A 23 -9.48 -13.36 4.54
CA ARG A 23 -9.51 -14.50 3.59
C ARG A 23 -9.06 -14.08 2.19
N LEU A 24 -9.53 -12.93 1.71
CA LEU A 24 -9.10 -12.39 0.41
C LEU A 24 -7.61 -12.04 0.40
N VAL A 25 -7.11 -11.45 1.49
CA VAL A 25 -5.69 -11.16 1.68
C VAL A 25 -4.86 -12.45 1.63
N MET A 26 -5.25 -13.48 2.37
CA MET A 26 -4.54 -14.76 2.35
C MET A 26 -4.55 -15.40 0.96
N CYS A 27 -5.65 -15.33 0.23
CA CYS A 27 -5.70 -15.80 -1.15
C CYS A 27 -4.69 -15.06 -2.03
N ALA A 28 -4.68 -13.73 -1.99
CA ALA A 28 -3.77 -12.91 -2.79
C ALA A 28 -2.29 -13.18 -2.46
N VAL A 29 -1.96 -13.37 -1.17
CA VAL A 29 -0.61 -13.73 -0.73
C VAL A 29 -0.22 -15.12 -1.21
N HIS A 30 -1.11 -16.11 -1.08
CA HIS A 30 -0.84 -17.48 -1.57
C HIS A 30 -0.70 -17.54 -3.10
N ASP A 31 -1.52 -16.79 -3.83
CA ASP A 31 -1.39 -16.69 -5.29
C ASP A 31 -0.03 -16.09 -5.66
N ARG A 32 0.40 -15.06 -4.93
CA ARG A 32 1.71 -14.44 -5.15
C ARG A 32 2.87 -15.37 -4.81
N ASP A 33 2.74 -16.14 -3.74
CA ASP A 33 3.72 -17.14 -3.31
C ASP A 33 3.84 -18.28 -4.34
N ALA A 34 2.70 -18.77 -4.85
CA ALA A 34 2.66 -19.77 -5.91
C ALA A 34 3.32 -19.26 -7.20
N ASP A 35 3.03 -18.02 -7.60
CA ASP A 35 3.67 -17.35 -8.73
C ASP A 35 5.18 -17.23 -8.55
N ALA A 36 5.65 -16.81 -7.36
CA ALA A 36 7.08 -16.70 -7.05
C ALA A 36 7.80 -18.06 -7.21
N ARG A 37 7.21 -19.12 -6.64
CA ARG A 37 7.74 -20.49 -6.75
C ARG A 37 7.77 -21.00 -8.19
N ALA A 38 6.81 -20.61 -9.02
CA ALA A 38 6.78 -20.95 -10.44
C ALA A 38 7.91 -20.27 -11.25
N HIS A 39 8.51 -19.19 -10.72
CA HIS A 39 9.60 -18.44 -11.34
C HIS A 39 10.97 -18.70 -10.67
N ASP A 40 11.22 -19.93 -10.21
CA ASP A 40 12.47 -20.38 -9.57
C ASP A 40 12.82 -19.68 -8.23
N GLN A 41 11.88 -18.97 -7.60
CA GLN A 41 12.02 -18.46 -6.23
C GLN A 41 11.52 -19.53 -5.24
N CYS A 42 12.31 -20.60 -5.06
CA CYS A 42 11.94 -21.76 -4.25
C CYS A 42 11.63 -21.47 -2.77
N GLN A 43 12.00 -20.28 -2.27
CA GLN A 43 11.73 -19.87 -0.89
C GLN A 43 10.36 -19.19 -0.71
N GLY A 44 9.64 -18.91 -1.81
CA GLY A 44 8.38 -18.18 -1.77
C GLY A 44 8.55 -16.67 -1.89
N CYS A 45 7.48 -15.93 -1.60
CA CYS A 45 7.51 -14.46 -1.60
C CYS A 45 8.10 -13.89 -0.30
N ASP A 46 9.05 -12.96 -0.43
CA ASP A 46 9.62 -12.23 0.71
C ASP A 46 8.61 -11.25 1.34
N ASP A 47 8.87 -10.83 2.59
CA ASP A 47 8.01 -9.89 3.34
C ASP A 47 7.74 -8.58 2.58
N SER A 48 8.71 -8.07 1.82
CA SER A 48 8.54 -6.88 0.98
C SER A 48 7.52 -7.09 -0.13
N VAL A 49 7.49 -8.28 -0.74
CA VAL A 49 6.51 -8.63 -1.77
C VAL A 49 5.11 -8.75 -1.15
N ILE A 50 5.01 -9.26 0.07
CA ILE A 50 3.74 -9.31 0.80
C ILE A 50 3.24 -7.88 1.07
N GLN A 51 4.11 -6.98 1.55
CA GLN A 51 3.75 -5.58 1.76
C GLN A 51 3.31 -4.88 0.46
N ASP A 52 3.97 -5.16 -0.66
CA ASP A 52 3.57 -4.64 -1.97
C ASP A 52 2.15 -5.10 -2.37
N VAL A 53 1.83 -6.38 -2.13
CA VAL A 53 0.51 -6.95 -2.40
C VAL A 53 -0.55 -6.29 -1.52
N LEU A 54 -0.30 -6.18 -0.22
CA LEU A 54 -1.22 -5.53 0.72
C LEU A 54 -1.45 -4.05 0.35
N SER A 55 -0.39 -3.32 0.01
CA SER A 55 -0.47 -1.91 -0.40
C SER A 55 -1.28 -1.74 -1.68
N LEU A 56 -1.08 -2.63 -2.65
CA LEU A 56 -1.90 -2.66 -3.87
C LEU A 56 -3.38 -2.92 -3.55
N MET A 57 -3.66 -3.83 -2.61
CA MET A 57 -5.02 -4.18 -2.20
C MET A 57 -5.74 -3.01 -1.52
N VAL A 58 -5.06 -2.26 -0.64
CA VAL A 58 -5.61 -1.02 -0.02
C VAL A 58 -5.98 -0.02 -1.11
N ARG A 59 -5.04 0.28 -2.01
CA ARG A 59 -5.23 1.23 -3.10
C ARG A 59 -6.42 0.87 -4.00
N GLN A 60 -6.58 -0.42 -4.34
CA GLN A 60 -7.70 -0.86 -5.18
C GLN A 60 -9.05 -0.58 -4.50
N ARG A 61 -9.13 -0.72 -3.18
CA ARG A 61 -10.33 -0.45 -2.38
C ARG A 61 -10.59 1.03 -2.26
N GLU A 62 -9.58 1.86 -2.00
CA GLU A 62 -9.72 3.33 -2.03
C GLU A 62 -10.19 3.84 -3.40
N GLU A 63 -9.57 3.37 -4.49
CA GLU A 63 -9.98 3.71 -5.85
C GLU A 63 -11.42 3.23 -6.15
N SER A 64 -11.89 2.17 -5.50
CA SER A 64 -13.26 1.66 -5.64
C SER A 64 -14.25 2.45 -4.78
N ALA A 65 -13.86 2.82 -3.55
CA ALA A 65 -14.61 3.68 -2.65
C ALA A 65 -14.90 5.03 -3.32
N ASP A 66 -13.88 5.67 -3.88
CA ASP A 66 -14.03 6.93 -4.60
C ASP A 66 -14.99 6.77 -5.80
N ARG A 67 -14.90 5.66 -6.54
CA ARG A 67 -15.80 5.38 -7.66
C ARG A 67 -17.24 5.20 -7.21
N TYR A 68 -17.48 4.50 -6.10
CA TYR A 68 -18.82 4.32 -5.55
C TYR A 68 -19.39 5.63 -4.99
N GLU A 69 -18.59 6.41 -4.27
CA GLU A 69 -19.00 7.70 -3.74
C GLU A 69 -19.38 8.68 -4.86
N ASN A 70 -18.55 8.77 -5.89
CA ASN A 70 -18.85 9.59 -7.08
C ASN A 70 -20.12 9.13 -7.82
N ALA A 71 -20.51 7.86 -7.67
CA ALA A 71 -21.75 7.31 -8.20
C ALA A 71 -22.95 7.44 -7.23
N GLY A 72 -22.79 8.11 -6.08
CA GLY A 72 -23.82 8.27 -5.05
C GLY A 72 -24.10 7.00 -4.23
N ARG A 73 -23.24 5.99 -4.33
CA ARG A 73 -23.38 4.68 -3.65
C ARG A 73 -22.58 4.65 -2.35
N ILE A 74 -22.96 5.49 -1.40
CA ILE A 74 -22.21 5.74 -0.16
C ILE A 74 -21.99 4.45 0.65
N GLU A 75 -23.02 3.61 0.80
CA GLU A 75 -22.89 2.34 1.56
C GLU A 75 -21.83 1.38 0.96
N MET A 76 -21.64 1.39 -0.36
CA MET A 76 -20.58 0.60 -1.00
C MET A 76 -19.21 1.25 -0.82
N ALA A 77 -19.15 2.58 -0.83
CA ALA A 77 -17.90 3.31 -0.58
C ALA A 77 -17.40 3.10 0.84
N ASP A 78 -18.30 3.14 1.82
CA ASP A 78 -17.98 2.91 3.23
C ASP A 78 -17.49 1.47 3.45
N ARG A 79 -18.13 0.49 2.80
CA ARG A 79 -17.67 -0.91 2.85
C ARG A 79 -16.23 -1.07 2.31
N GLU A 80 -15.94 -0.49 1.16
CA GLU A 80 -14.58 -0.54 0.59
C GLU A 80 -13.55 0.11 1.53
N ARG A 81 -13.92 1.21 2.21
CA ARG A 81 -13.05 1.86 3.20
C ARG A 81 -12.83 1.02 4.45
N GLU A 82 -13.88 0.38 4.96
CA GLU A 82 -13.76 -0.56 6.08
C GLU A 82 -12.81 -1.71 5.74
N GLU A 83 -12.92 -2.29 4.55
CA GLU A 83 -11.98 -3.32 4.08
C GLU A 83 -10.55 -2.76 3.96
N ALA A 84 -10.39 -1.55 3.40
CA ALA A 84 -9.08 -0.90 3.28
C ALA A 84 -8.43 -0.71 4.67
N GLU A 85 -9.20 -0.25 5.66
CA GLU A 85 -8.73 -0.07 7.04
C GLU A 85 -8.29 -1.37 7.69
N VAL A 86 -8.99 -2.49 7.44
CA VAL A 86 -8.57 -3.81 7.94
C VAL A 86 -7.20 -4.19 7.39
N ILE A 87 -6.98 -4.01 6.09
CA ILE A 87 -5.69 -4.32 5.45
C ILE A 87 -4.59 -3.38 5.94
N GLN A 88 -4.91 -2.09 6.10
CA GLN A 88 -3.98 -1.05 6.53
C GLN A 88 -3.34 -1.32 7.89
N ARG A 89 -4.01 -2.09 8.78
CA ARG A 89 -3.45 -2.52 10.08
C ARG A 89 -2.20 -3.40 9.95
N TYR A 90 -2.02 -4.04 8.79
CA TYR A 90 -0.89 -4.92 8.50
C TYR A 90 0.24 -4.23 7.74
N LEU A 91 0.08 -2.94 7.43
CA LEU A 91 1.06 -2.14 6.73
C LEU A 91 1.63 -1.06 7.67
N PRO A 92 2.89 -0.66 7.48
CA PRO A 92 3.39 0.57 8.05
C PRO A 92 2.51 1.75 7.63
N LYS A 93 2.42 2.77 8.50
CA LYS A 93 1.65 3.97 8.19
C LYS A 93 2.22 4.63 6.92
N PRO A 94 1.44 4.79 5.85
CA PRO A 94 1.92 5.38 4.61
C PRO A 94 2.16 6.88 4.79
N LEU A 95 3.12 7.41 4.04
CA LEU A 95 3.32 8.84 3.86
C LEU A 95 2.33 9.35 2.82
N GLU A 96 1.42 10.22 3.24
CA GLU A 96 0.36 10.73 2.36
C GLU A 96 0.17 12.24 2.49
N GLY A 97 -0.50 12.82 1.49
CA GLY A 97 -0.92 14.22 1.50
C GLY A 97 0.21 15.19 1.85
N LYS A 98 -0.02 15.99 2.91
CA LYS A 98 0.94 17.01 3.37
C LYS A 98 2.20 16.42 4.01
N GLU A 99 2.11 15.25 4.61
CA GLU A 99 3.26 14.58 5.24
C GLU A 99 4.24 14.14 4.15
N LEU A 100 3.72 13.51 3.09
CA LEU A 100 4.51 13.15 1.90
C LEU A 100 5.13 14.39 1.22
N GLU A 101 4.37 15.48 1.08
CA GLU A 101 4.88 16.73 0.50
C GLU A 101 6.01 17.35 1.33
N ALA A 102 5.89 17.37 2.66
CA ALA A 102 6.92 17.89 3.55
C ALA A 102 8.22 17.06 3.46
N VAL A 103 8.08 15.73 3.44
CA VAL A 103 9.22 14.80 3.29
C VAL A 103 9.91 14.99 1.94
N ILE A 104 9.14 15.11 0.85
CA ILE A 104 9.68 15.38 -0.49
C ILE A 104 10.42 16.72 -0.52
N GLY A 105 9.83 17.78 0.05
CA GLY A 105 10.47 19.10 0.13
C GLY A 105 11.81 19.03 0.86
N GLY A 106 11.85 18.36 2.01
CA GLY A 106 13.08 18.15 2.77
C GLY A 106 14.16 17.41 1.97
N VAL A 107 13.80 16.34 1.24
CA VAL A 107 14.77 15.62 0.39
C VAL A 107 15.27 16.47 -0.78
N ILE A 108 14.39 17.28 -1.39
CA ILE A 108 14.78 18.19 -2.47
C ILE A 108 15.78 19.23 -1.96
N ASP A 109 15.53 19.80 -0.79
CA ASP A 109 16.41 20.79 -0.17
C ASP A 109 17.75 20.17 0.26
N ASP A 110 17.74 19.02 0.93
CA ASP A 110 18.94 18.30 1.37
C ASP A 110 19.87 17.93 0.21
N LEU A 111 19.28 17.55 -0.92
CA LEU A 111 20.03 17.16 -2.12
C LEU A 111 20.37 18.36 -3.01
N GLU A 112 19.87 19.56 -2.69
CA GLU A 112 19.92 20.73 -3.56
C GLU A 112 19.40 20.41 -4.98
N ALA A 113 18.35 19.61 -5.08
CA ALA A 113 17.76 19.23 -6.36
C ALA A 113 17.07 20.44 -7.01
N ARG A 114 17.36 20.67 -8.30
CA ARG A 114 16.88 21.87 -9.02
C ARG A 114 16.21 21.55 -10.35
N SER A 115 16.25 20.28 -10.79
CA SER A 115 15.72 19.91 -12.09
C SER A 115 15.20 18.48 -12.12
N LEU A 116 14.42 18.16 -13.16
CA LEU A 116 13.98 16.80 -13.45
C LEU A 116 15.12 15.77 -13.58
N LYS A 117 16.37 16.20 -13.81
CA LYS A 117 17.53 15.30 -13.80
C LYS A 117 17.81 14.71 -12.41
N ASP A 118 17.39 15.42 -11.37
CA ASP A 118 17.59 15.03 -9.96
C ASP A 118 16.49 14.11 -9.45
N LEU A 119 15.44 13.87 -10.24
CA LEU A 119 14.29 13.03 -9.86
C LEU A 119 14.75 11.65 -9.39
N GLY A 120 15.63 11.00 -10.15
CA GLY A 120 16.14 9.67 -9.78
C GLY A 120 16.89 9.68 -8.44
N ARG A 121 17.67 10.73 -8.18
CA ARG A 121 18.41 10.89 -6.92
C ARG A 121 17.46 11.13 -5.75
N CYS A 122 16.46 11.99 -5.91
CA CYS A 122 15.44 12.25 -4.90
C CYS A 122 14.63 10.99 -4.59
N MET A 123 14.24 10.22 -5.61
CA MET A 123 13.52 8.96 -5.42
C MET A 123 14.34 7.91 -4.70
N ASN A 124 15.65 7.81 -4.98
CA ASN A 124 16.53 6.88 -4.28
C ASN A 124 16.67 7.25 -2.80
N GLU A 125 16.82 8.54 -2.49
CA GLU A 125 16.91 9.02 -1.11
C GLU A 125 15.59 8.80 -0.34
N LEU A 126 14.44 9.08 -0.98
CA LEU A 126 13.12 8.82 -0.38
C LEU A 126 12.94 7.34 -0.07
N LYS A 127 13.31 6.45 -0.98
CA LYS A 127 13.25 4.99 -0.75
C LYS A 127 14.21 4.52 0.34
N ALA A 128 15.37 5.16 0.47
CA ALA A 128 16.33 4.83 1.52
C ALA A 128 15.84 5.26 2.91
N ARG A 129 15.19 6.44 3.01
CA ARG A 129 14.68 6.98 4.28
C ARG A 129 13.33 6.37 4.69
N TYR A 130 12.50 6.00 3.72
CA TYR A 130 11.12 5.55 3.95
C TYR A 130 10.79 4.31 3.09
N PRO A 131 11.52 3.20 3.26
CA PRO A 131 11.38 2.03 2.39
C PRO A 131 9.96 1.43 2.41
N ASP A 132 9.31 1.42 3.58
CA ASP A 132 8.05 0.70 3.78
C ASP A 132 6.81 1.61 3.89
N CYS A 133 7.00 2.93 3.83
CA CYS A 133 5.93 3.93 3.98
C CYS A 133 5.69 4.73 2.68
N LEU A 134 6.48 4.51 1.63
CA LEU A 134 6.48 5.34 0.44
C LEU A 134 5.80 4.62 -0.73
N ASP A 135 4.70 5.16 -1.26
CA ASP A 135 4.21 4.78 -2.59
C ASP A 135 5.16 5.37 -3.66
N PRO A 136 5.95 4.56 -4.39
CA PRO A 136 6.92 5.07 -5.36
C PRO A 136 6.25 5.79 -6.55
N ARG A 137 5.02 5.42 -6.89
CA ARG A 137 4.25 5.99 -7.99
C ARG A 137 3.71 7.36 -7.60
N GLU A 138 3.19 7.52 -6.40
CA GLU A 138 2.72 8.83 -5.91
C GLU A 138 3.90 9.76 -5.64
N ALA A 139 4.92 9.29 -4.91
CA ALA A 139 6.12 10.06 -4.62
C ALA A 139 6.80 10.54 -5.92
N GLY A 140 6.92 9.67 -6.93
CA GLY A 140 7.48 10.03 -8.24
C GLY A 140 6.69 11.14 -8.95
N LYS A 141 5.35 11.12 -8.87
CA LYS A 141 4.50 12.19 -9.44
C LYS A 141 4.73 13.51 -8.70
N LYS A 142 4.73 13.50 -7.37
CA LYS A 142 4.91 14.70 -6.53
C LYS A 142 6.32 15.29 -6.67
N VAL A 143 7.37 14.47 -6.65
CA VAL A 143 8.76 14.90 -6.91
C VAL A 143 8.89 15.52 -8.30
N LYS A 144 8.31 14.89 -9.33
CA LYS A 144 8.30 15.44 -10.69
C LYS A 144 7.60 16.79 -10.76
N ALA A 145 6.48 16.96 -10.07
CA ALA A 145 5.73 18.21 -10.03
C ALA A 145 6.47 19.31 -9.24
N ALA A 146 7.28 18.95 -8.25
CA ALA A 146 8.09 19.90 -7.48
C ALA A 146 9.36 20.38 -8.22
N LEU A 147 9.92 19.54 -9.10
CA LEU A 147 11.17 19.79 -9.83
C LEU A 147 10.99 20.24 -11.29
N GLY A 148 9.76 20.22 -11.81
CA GLY A 148 9.41 20.57 -13.19
C GLY A 148 8.65 21.88 -13.26
#